data_AF-A0A956EPM9-F1
#
_entry.id   AF-A0A956EPM9-F1
#
_cell.length_a   1.000
_cell.length_b   1.000
_cell.length_c   1.000
_cell.angle_alpha   90.00
_cell.angle_beta   90.00
_cell.angle_gamma   90.00
#
_symmetry.space_group_name_H-M   'P 1'
#
loop_
_entity.id
_entity.type
_entity.pdbx_description
1 polymer ?
#
loop_
_entity_poly.entity_id
_entity_poly.type
_entity_poly.pdbx_seq_one_letter_code
_entity_poly.pdbx_strand_id
1 'polypeptide(L)'
;MSRAIGRSLARDQRRGFYWQDWFAARELVRCAFDPSADIVSVQVEAAGAGHADDVVVRYRTAAARFHQLKHTVVANARYVSSDLFGAVEGKESVFGKLFKTYGLLAPGGEAFQLRVMTNAEPSTAAANKPLSPVRLQAEFIEPSLDPTWAPQPDQEPLLDELRALAGAATRDEVIAFLRVLHLEFGAPSAEELKGEVEAYIADAYPIQRERAATVARAFLSDVYDLGTRAALASTCFTSGDVQAILKRRVEVDRRPELLRLDLPPHHVARAHVAEAILAQTPQHASGYLVVSGPPGSGKTTMATYLADTYPERVLVRYHAFNPKNVSPAQATQRARADYFLNELFEALHQKFPDSIPTRYASDDRLGDATARLLEELTKLGAKQSWIVIIDGIDHVVRAGLHAQSLFDALPQQLPGNIVFVVFGQPGWNYPKWLERMPSYYVPPLDKDEIKAVLAAALGWDPTIDGIDPIADQLLDRT
;
A
#
# COMPACT_ATOMS: atom_id res chain seq x y z
N MET A 1 26.55 -7.85 -15.36
CA MET A 1 27.17 -6.66 -14.75
C MET A 1 26.62 -5.32 -15.26
N SER A 2 26.27 -5.18 -16.55
CA SER A 2 25.71 -3.93 -17.13
C SER A 2 24.36 -3.46 -16.51
N ARG A 3 23.48 -4.37 -16.08
CA ARG A 3 22.19 -4.02 -15.42
C ARG A 3 22.31 -3.41 -14.01
N ALA A 4 23.40 -3.68 -13.29
CA ALA A 4 23.60 -3.17 -11.92
C ALA A 4 24.10 -1.71 -11.90
N ILE A 5 24.93 -1.36 -12.89
CA ILE A 5 25.50 -0.02 -13.05
C ILE A 5 24.42 0.97 -13.54
N GLY A 6 23.53 0.53 -14.44
CA GLY A 6 22.36 1.32 -14.86
C GLY A 6 21.36 1.64 -13.73
N ARG A 7 21.20 0.74 -12.74
CA ARG A 7 20.35 0.99 -11.56
C ARG A 7 20.97 1.97 -10.56
N SER A 8 22.30 2.12 -10.55
CA SER A 8 23.03 3.03 -9.65
C SER A 8 23.08 4.46 -10.18
N LEU A 9 23.35 4.64 -11.48
CA LEU A 9 23.29 5.96 -12.14
C LEU A 9 21.87 6.53 -12.16
N ALA A 10 20.88 5.65 -12.37
CA ALA A 10 19.49 6.02 -12.22
C ALA A 10 19.11 6.30 -10.76
N ARG A 11 19.90 5.91 -9.73
CA ARG A 11 19.68 6.17 -8.28
C ARG A 11 20.14 7.55 -7.83
N ASP A 12 21.26 8.03 -8.34
CA ASP A 12 21.78 9.36 -7.99
C ASP A 12 21.04 10.49 -8.71
N GLN A 13 20.47 10.24 -9.90
CA GLN A 13 19.46 11.13 -10.51
C GLN A 13 18.13 11.19 -9.71
N ARG A 14 17.84 10.22 -8.81
CA ARG A 14 16.55 10.13 -8.06
C ARG A 14 16.40 11.15 -6.95
N ARG A 15 17.48 11.80 -6.50
CA ARG A 15 17.40 12.78 -5.40
C ARG A 15 16.93 14.16 -5.85
N GLY A 16 17.07 14.48 -7.14
CA GLY A 16 16.69 15.79 -7.67
C GLY A 16 15.19 16.02 -7.82
N PHE A 17 14.44 14.97 -8.15
CA PHE A 17 13.02 15.03 -8.51
C PHE A 17 12.05 14.57 -7.40
N TYR A 18 12.59 14.02 -6.30
CA TYR A 18 11.81 13.45 -5.20
C TYR A 18 10.75 14.41 -4.63
N TRP A 19 11.06 15.71 -4.55
CA TRP A 19 10.12 16.73 -4.09
C TRP A 19 8.97 16.96 -5.07
N GLN A 20 9.27 16.98 -6.38
CA GLN A 20 8.28 17.19 -7.44
C GLN A 20 7.30 16.02 -7.49
N ASP A 21 7.79 14.79 -7.37
CA ASP A 21 6.96 13.59 -7.35
C ASP A 21 5.98 13.62 -6.17
N TRP A 22 6.43 14.07 -4.99
CA TRP A 22 5.54 14.19 -3.82
C TRP A 22 4.52 15.31 -3.98
N PHE A 23 4.89 16.43 -4.60
CA PHE A 23 3.93 17.49 -4.93
C PHE A 23 2.85 16.97 -5.89
N ALA A 24 3.26 16.26 -6.95
CA ALA A 24 2.33 15.64 -7.90
C ALA A 24 1.42 14.61 -7.21
N ALA A 25 1.99 13.72 -6.38
CA ALA A 25 1.23 12.74 -5.61
C ALA A 25 0.22 13.40 -4.68
N ARG A 26 0.58 14.53 -4.06
CA ARG A 26 -0.29 15.33 -3.18
C ARG A 26 -1.48 15.93 -3.93
N GLU A 27 -1.26 16.54 -5.08
CA GLU A 27 -2.37 17.06 -5.89
C GLU A 27 -3.27 15.93 -6.44
N LEU A 28 -2.70 14.77 -6.78
CA LEU A 28 -3.47 13.59 -7.19
C LEU A 28 -4.38 13.08 -6.06
N VAL A 29 -3.88 12.95 -4.83
CA VAL A 29 -4.74 12.50 -3.70
C VAL A 29 -5.78 13.56 -3.32
N ARG A 30 -5.47 14.85 -3.45
CA ARG A 30 -6.47 15.92 -3.27
C ARG A 30 -7.57 15.84 -4.33
N CYS A 31 -7.22 15.62 -5.60
CA CYS A 31 -8.19 15.37 -6.66
C CYS A 31 -9.09 14.15 -6.37
N ALA A 32 -8.52 13.11 -5.76
CA ALA A 32 -9.22 11.88 -5.45
C ALA A 32 -10.14 11.97 -4.23
N PHE A 33 -9.72 12.67 -3.16
CA PHE A 33 -10.31 12.52 -1.82
C PHE A 33 -10.62 13.83 -1.10
N ASP A 34 -10.28 14.99 -1.67
CA ASP A 34 -10.65 16.29 -1.12
C ASP A 34 -11.70 16.97 -2.03
N PRO A 35 -13.01 16.79 -1.77
CA PRO A 35 -14.05 17.46 -2.52
C PRO A 35 -13.95 18.99 -2.48
N SER A 36 -13.36 19.55 -1.43
CA SER A 36 -13.20 21.01 -1.28
C SER A 36 -12.09 21.58 -2.16
N ALA A 37 -11.18 20.74 -2.67
CA ALA A 37 -10.12 21.17 -3.56
C ALA A 37 -10.64 21.61 -4.95
N ASP A 38 -11.85 21.19 -5.34
CA ASP A 38 -12.48 21.47 -6.64
C ASP A 38 -11.62 21.09 -7.86
N ILE A 39 -10.70 20.12 -7.69
CA ILE A 39 -9.80 19.63 -8.73
C ILE A 39 -10.54 18.61 -9.59
N VAL A 40 -10.55 18.83 -10.91
CA VAL A 40 -11.13 17.93 -11.91
C VAL A 40 -10.10 16.92 -12.38
N SER A 41 -8.87 17.38 -12.60
CA SER A 41 -7.82 16.53 -13.13
C SER A 41 -6.43 17.07 -12.85
N VAL A 42 -5.46 16.15 -12.73
CA VAL A 42 -4.03 16.46 -12.57
C VAL A 42 -3.26 15.78 -13.70
N GLN A 43 -2.32 16.50 -14.29
CA GLN A 43 -1.40 15.98 -15.30
C GLN A 43 0.04 16.16 -14.79
N VAL A 44 0.86 15.13 -14.93
CA VAL A 44 2.26 15.10 -14.50
C VAL A 44 3.12 15.03 -15.77
N GLU A 45 4.15 15.88 -15.86
CA GLU A 45 4.97 16.04 -17.08
C GLU A 45 4.11 16.26 -18.33
N ALA A 46 3.29 17.32 -18.30
CA ALA A 46 2.28 17.63 -19.30
C ALA A 46 2.90 17.95 -20.67
N ALA A 47 3.10 16.92 -21.49
CA ALA A 47 3.60 17.07 -22.85
C ALA A 47 2.69 18.02 -23.66
N GLY A 48 3.27 19.11 -24.16
CA GLY A 48 2.55 20.15 -24.91
C GLY A 48 2.09 21.35 -24.09
N ALA A 49 2.28 21.36 -22.77
CA ALA A 49 2.00 22.51 -21.89
C ALA A 49 3.12 23.57 -21.87
N GLY A 50 4.02 23.55 -22.85
CA GLY A 50 5.16 24.46 -22.91
C GLY A 50 6.24 24.12 -21.87
N HIS A 51 6.68 25.13 -21.11
CA HIS A 51 7.76 25.03 -20.13
C HIS A 51 7.24 25.10 -18.67
N ALA A 52 5.93 25.13 -18.47
CA ALA A 52 5.29 24.99 -17.16
C ALA A 52 4.54 23.65 -17.12
N ASP A 53 5.30 22.58 -17.32
CA ASP A 53 4.80 21.24 -17.62
C ASP A 53 4.99 20.25 -16.48
N ASP A 54 5.72 20.58 -15.41
CA ASP A 54 6.01 19.63 -14.32
C ASP A 54 4.71 19.06 -13.73
N VAL A 55 3.76 19.93 -13.33
CA VAL A 55 2.42 19.53 -12.87
C VAL A 55 1.37 20.53 -13.34
N VAL A 56 0.30 20.06 -13.98
CA VAL A 56 -0.85 20.87 -14.38
C VAL A 56 -2.09 20.41 -13.62
N VAL A 57 -2.69 21.33 -12.87
CA VAL A 57 -3.90 21.07 -12.08
C VAL A 57 -5.05 21.86 -12.68
N ARG A 58 -6.11 21.17 -13.08
CA ARG A 58 -7.34 21.79 -13.60
C ARG A 58 -8.44 21.73 -12.56
N TYR A 59 -9.09 22.87 -12.37
CA TYR A 59 -10.19 23.04 -11.43
C TYR A 59 -11.50 23.16 -12.19
N ARG A 60 -12.62 22.91 -11.50
CA ARG A 60 -13.95 23.03 -12.11
C ARG A 60 -14.35 24.50 -12.26
N THR A 61 -14.06 25.30 -11.24
CA THR A 61 -14.49 26.70 -11.17
C THR A 61 -13.35 27.71 -11.23
N ALA A 62 -12.15 27.33 -10.81
CA ALA A 62 -10.98 28.19 -10.79
C ALA A 62 -10.12 28.05 -12.07
N ALA A 63 -9.24 29.02 -12.30
CA ALA A 63 -8.25 28.97 -13.37
C ALA A 63 -7.34 27.74 -13.24
N ALA A 64 -7.00 27.12 -14.37
CA ALA A 64 -6.04 26.02 -14.42
C ALA A 64 -4.66 26.51 -13.94
N ARG A 65 -3.93 25.67 -13.21
CA ARG A 65 -2.60 26.02 -12.69
C ARG A 65 -1.54 25.15 -13.33
N PHE A 66 -0.58 25.80 -13.97
CA PHE A 66 0.57 25.19 -14.61
C PHE A 66 1.79 25.45 -13.73
N HIS A 67 2.30 24.41 -13.08
CA HIS A 67 3.38 24.51 -12.12
C HIS A 67 4.73 24.18 -12.76
N GLN A 68 5.68 25.10 -12.62
CA GLN A 68 7.11 24.85 -12.77
C GLN A 68 7.73 24.79 -11.37
N LEU A 69 8.14 23.58 -10.99
CA LEU A 69 8.65 23.20 -9.69
C LEU A 69 10.18 23.30 -9.66
N LYS A 70 10.74 24.03 -8.69
CA LYS A 70 12.18 24.16 -8.46
C LYS A 70 12.53 23.71 -7.05
N HIS A 71 13.27 22.61 -6.95
CA HIS A 71 13.67 22.06 -5.65
C HIS A 71 15.15 22.34 -5.37
N THR A 72 15.44 22.76 -4.14
CA THR A 72 16.80 22.79 -3.59
C THR A 72 16.97 21.76 -2.48
N VAL A 73 18.02 20.94 -2.58
CA VAL A 73 18.43 19.98 -1.55
C VAL A 73 19.34 20.60 -0.49
N VAL A 74 19.86 21.81 -0.74
CA VAL A 74 20.80 22.48 0.15
C VAL A 74 20.01 23.28 1.18
N ALA A 75 20.16 22.91 2.45
CA ALA A 75 19.55 23.63 3.57
C ALA A 75 19.94 25.12 3.54
N ASN A 76 18.96 26.01 3.73
CA ASN A 76 19.10 27.46 3.68
C ASN A 76 19.54 28.05 2.32
N ALA A 77 19.53 27.26 1.23
CA ALA A 77 19.70 27.82 -0.10
C ALA A 77 18.59 28.84 -0.39
N ARG A 78 18.96 29.90 -1.10
CA ARG A 78 18.06 31.01 -1.42
C ARG A 78 17.75 31.01 -2.90
N TYR A 79 16.51 31.32 -3.24
CA TYR A 79 16.11 31.58 -4.63
C TYR A 79 16.59 32.97 -5.04
N VAL A 80 17.44 33.06 -6.07
CA VAL A 80 18.14 34.28 -6.50
C VAL A 80 17.76 34.72 -7.91
N SER A 81 18.13 35.95 -8.30
CA SER A 81 17.80 36.50 -9.63
C SER A 81 18.25 35.63 -10.80
N SER A 82 19.40 34.93 -10.69
CA SER A 82 19.86 34.04 -11.76
C SER A 82 18.96 32.82 -11.95
N ASP A 83 18.21 32.38 -10.93
CA ASP A 83 17.36 31.19 -11.04
C ASP A 83 16.13 31.44 -11.92
N LEU A 84 15.64 32.69 -11.95
CA LEU A 84 14.48 33.09 -12.74
C LEU A 84 14.87 33.78 -14.05
N PHE A 85 15.85 34.69 -13.99
CA PHE A 85 16.22 35.57 -15.11
C PHE A 85 17.54 35.19 -15.79
N GLY A 86 18.34 34.31 -15.19
CA GLY A 86 19.62 33.90 -15.75
C GLY A 86 19.43 33.11 -17.05
N ALA A 87 20.10 33.57 -18.11
CA ALA A 87 20.35 32.78 -19.30
C ALA A 87 21.73 32.11 -19.18
N VAL A 88 21.84 30.86 -19.60
CA VAL A 88 23.13 30.15 -19.74
C VAL A 88 23.45 30.13 -21.24
N GLU A 89 24.71 30.21 -21.67
CA GLU A 89 25.09 30.26 -23.10
C GLU A 89 24.20 29.39 -24.01
N GLY A 90 23.41 30.04 -24.88
CA GLY A 90 22.49 29.38 -25.81
C GLY A 90 21.13 28.90 -25.23
N LYS A 91 20.81 29.16 -23.96
CA LYS A 91 19.57 28.76 -23.28
C LYS A 91 18.85 29.94 -22.64
N GLU A 92 17.56 30.06 -22.93
CA GLU A 92 16.68 31.09 -22.37
C GLU A 92 16.45 30.94 -20.86
N SER A 93 16.16 32.08 -20.22
CA SER A 93 15.79 32.15 -18.81
C SER A 93 14.46 31.45 -18.52
N VAL A 94 14.22 31.10 -17.25
CA VAL A 94 12.94 30.52 -16.83
C VAL A 94 11.80 31.51 -17.12
N PHE A 95 12.01 32.80 -16.87
CA PHE A 95 11.05 33.85 -17.21
C PHE A 95 10.68 33.85 -18.71
N GLY A 96 11.68 33.84 -19.60
CA GLY A 96 11.44 33.83 -21.05
C GLY A 96 10.72 32.56 -21.52
N LYS A 97 11.05 31.40 -20.93
CA LYS A 97 10.36 30.13 -21.19
C LYS A 97 8.89 30.15 -20.76
N LEU A 98 8.60 30.73 -19.60
CA LEU A 98 7.22 30.89 -19.13
C LEU A 98 6.44 31.87 -20.01
N PHE A 99 7.08 32.95 -20.48
CA PHE A 99 6.44 33.88 -21.42
C PHE A 99 6.08 33.18 -22.75
N LYS A 100 6.94 32.31 -23.28
CA LYS A 100 6.58 31.46 -24.44
C LYS A 100 5.41 30.55 -24.15
N THR A 101 5.36 29.97 -22.96
CA THR A 101 4.25 29.12 -22.51
C THR A 101 2.95 29.92 -22.45
N TYR A 102 2.99 31.15 -21.95
CA TYR A 102 1.86 32.08 -22.01
C TYR A 102 1.38 32.30 -23.45
N GLY A 103 2.28 32.55 -24.40
CA GLY A 103 1.92 32.71 -25.82
C GLY A 103 1.27 31.47 -26.44
N LEU A 104 1.57 30.26 -25.94
CA LEU A 104 0.93 29.02 -26.35
C LEU A 104 -0.48 28.85 -25.77
N LEU A 105 -0.69 29.26 -24.51
CA LEU A 105 -1.94 29.02 -23.77
C LEU A 105 -2.97 30.15 -23.91
N ALA A 106 -2.52 31.41 -23.99
CA ALA A 106 -3.39 32.60 -24.04
C ALA A 106 -4.43 32.57 -25.18
N PRO A 107 -4.11 32.09 -26.41
CA PRO A 107 -5.11 31.98 -27.48
C PRO A 107 -6.24 30.98 -27.19
N GLY A 108 -6.05 30.06 -26.24
CA GLY A 108 -7.00 28.99 -25.92
C GLY A 108 -8.27 29.45 -25.19
N GLY A 109 -8.29 30.68 -24.66
CA GLY A 109 -9.47 31.28 -24.02
C GLY A 109 -9.84 30.74 -22.63
N GLU A 110 -9.22 29.64 -22.18
CA GLU A 110 -9.35 29.16 -20.81
C GLU A 110 -8.57 30.05 -19.84
N ALA A 111 -9.12 30.30 -18.65
CA ALA A 111 -8.40 31.02 -17.61
C ALA A 111 -7.30 30.12 -17.01
N PHE A 112 -6.07 30.62 -16.94
CA PHE A 112 -4.94 29.88 -16.36
C PHE A 112 -4.00 30.76 -15.54
N GLN A 113 -3.15 30.11 -14.75
CA GLN A 113 -2.06 30.66 -13.98
C GLN A 113 -0.78 29.88 -14.28
N LEU A 114 0.33 30.59 -14.48
CA LEU A 114 1.67 30.04 -14.57
C LEU A 114 2.36 30.24 -13.23
N ARG A 115 2.70 29.16 -12.54
CA ARG A 115 3.23 29.19 -11.18
C ARG A 115 4.66 28.68 -11.14
N VAL A 116 5.59 29.49 -10.63
CA VAL A 116 6.91 29.02 -10.23
C VAL A 116 6.88 28.75 -8.74
N MET A 117 7.09 27.49 -8.35
CA MET A 117 7.05 27.09 -6.95
C MET A 117 8.40 26.52 -6.52
N THR A 118 8.88 26.92 -5.35
CA THR A 118 10.14 26.47 -4.79
C THR A 118 10.07 26.31 -3.28
N ASN A 119 10.78 25.31 -2.76
CA ASN A 119 10.99 25.12 -1.31
C ASN A 119 12.04 26.07 -0.73
N ALA A 120 12.74 26.83 -1.57
CA ALA A 120 13.70 27.83 -1.13
C ALA A 120 13.00 29.14 -0.74
N GLU A 121 13.44 29.75 0.34
CA GLU A 121 13.13 31.16 0.63
C GLU A 121 13.85 32.06 -0.38
N PRO A 122 13.26 33.20 -0.78
CA PRO A 122 13.95 34.09 -1.68
C PRO A 122 15.13 34.76 -0.96
N SER A 123 16.15 35.13 -1.73
CA SER A 123 17.26 35.92 -1.18
C SER A 123 16.77 37.31 -0.78
N THR A 124 16.97 37.67 0.48
CA THR A 124 16.71 39.02 1.01
C THR A 124 17.88 39.98 0.77
N ALA A 125 19.07 39.46 0.46
CA ALA A 125 20.19 40.29 0.06
C ALA A 125 19.85 40.94 -1.28
N ALA A 126 19.69 42.27 -1.27
CA ALA A 126 19.58 43.11 -2.46
C ALA A 126 20.89 43.02 -3.25
N ALA A 127 21.09 41.94 -3.97
CA ALA A 127 22.36 41.62 -4.58
C ALA A 127 22.49 42.36 -5.92
N ASN A 128 22.75 43.67 -5.87
CA ASN A 128 23.37 44.48 -6.93
C ASN A 128 22.78 44.36 -8.35
N LYS A 129 21.53 43.89 -8.49
CA LYS A 129 20.81 43.78 -9.76
C LYS A 129 19.49 44.52 -9.66
N PRO A 130 19.12 45.29 -10.71
CA PRO A 130 17.88 46.07 -10.70
C PRO A 130 16.64 45.18 -10.59
N LEU A 131 16.67 43.95 -11.11
CA LEU A 131 15.56 42.99 -11.08
C LEU A 131 15.86 41.76 -10.19
N SER A 132 14.91 41.42 -9.30
CA SER A 132 14.95 40.24 -8.43
C SER A 132 13.57 39.57 -8.34
N PRO A 133 13.47 38.28 -7.94
CA PRO A 133 12.18 37.58 -7.83
C PRO A 133 11.24 38.25 -6.82
N VAL A 134 11.78 38.71 -5.67
CA VAL A 134 11.01 39.44 -4.65
C VAL A 134 10.50 40.77 -5.19
N ARG A 135 11.37 41.50 -5.89
CA ARG A 135 11.02 42.79 -6.48
C ARG A 135 9.99 42.64 -7.58
N LEU A 136 10.17 41.66 -8.48
CA LEU A 136 9.19 41.32 -9.51
C LEU A 136 7.83 41.00 -8.88
N GLN A 137 7.82 40.23 -7.79
CA GLN A 137 6.59 39.87 -7.11
C GLN A 137 5.87 41.12 -6.54
N ALA A 138 6.58 41.93 -5.75
CA ALA A 138 5.98 43.06 -5.05
C ALA A 138 5.66 44.26 -5.96
N GLU A 139 6.47 44.54 -6.98
CA GLU A 139 6.33 45.74 -7.81
C GLU A 139 5.50 45.50 -9.09
N PHE A 140 5.37 44.25 -9.53
CA PHE A 140 4.69 43.91 -10.80
C PHE A 140 3.62 42.85 -10.63
N ILE A 141 3.94 41.66 -10.12
CA ILE A 141 2.97 40.53 -10.09
C ILE A 141 1.78 40.84 -9.18
N GLU A 142 2.03 41.13 -7.90
CA GLU A 142 0.96 41.38 -6.92
C GLU A 142 0.09 42.59 -7.32
N PRO A 143 0.66 43.74 -7.73
CA PRO A 143 -0.13 44.86 -8.23
C PRO A 143 -0.91 44.54 -9.50
N SER A 144 -0.36 43.73 -10.43
CA SER A 144 -1.02 43.41 -11.69
C SER A 144 -2.32 42.62 -11.54
N LEU A 145 -2.56 42.01 -10.36
CA LEU A 145 -3.83 41.35 -10.05
C LEU A 145 -5.02 42.31 -10.09
N ASP A 146 -4.78 43.62 -9.90
CA ASP A 146 -5.76 44.66 -10.23
C ASP A 146 -5.76 44.89 -11.75
N PRO A 147 -6.90 44.65 -12.45
CA PRO A 147 -6.99 44.85 -13.90
C PRO A 147 -6.70 46.29 -14.37
N THR A 148 -6.80 47.27 -13.47
CA THR A 148 -6.55 48.69 -13.73
C THR A 148 -5.11 49.11 -13.48
N TRP A 149 -4.29 48.23 -12.88
CA TRP A 149 -2.91 48.53 -12.60
C TRP A 149 -2.10 48.75 -13.88
N ALA A 150 -1.20 49.73 -13.81
CA ALA A 150 -0.19 50.01 -14.83
C ALA A 150 1.16 50.32 -14.16
N PRO A 151 2.29 49.93 -14.79
CA PRO A 151 3.63 50.31 -14.36
C PRO A 151 3.76 51.83 -14.21
N GLN A 152 4.40 52.26 -13.13
CA GLN A 152 4.74 53.66 -12.87
C GLN A 152 5.96 54.09 -13.72
N PRO A 153 6.15 55.41 -13.97
CA PRO A 153 7.25 55.89 -14.81
C PRO A 153 8.66 55.44 -14.36
N ASP A 154 8.87 55.27 -13.07
CA ASP A 154 10.13 54.78 -12.48
C ASP A 154 10.32 53.26 -12.61
N GLN A 155 9.26 52.52 -12.95
CA GLN A 155 9.26 51.07 -13.19
C GLN A 155 9.49 50.69 -14.66
N GLU A 156 9.32 51.64 -15.60
CA GLU A 156 9.47 51.41 -17.04
C GLU A 156 10.86 50.82 -17.44
N PRO A 157 12.00 51.24 -16.85
CA PRO A 157 13.29 50.61 -17.15
C PRO A 157 13.37 49.11 -16.82
N LEU A 158 12.69 48.67 -15.76
CA LEU A 158 12.60 47.26 -15.37
C LEU A 158 11.65 46.51 -16.28
N LEU A 159 10.56 47.15 -16.70
CA LEU A 159 9.64 46.58 -17.67
C LEU A 159 10.34 46.33 -19.01
N ASP A 160 11.22 47.23 -19.44
CA ASP A 160 12.04 47.02 -20.64
C ASP A 160 13.00 45.84 -20.49
N GLU A 161 13.57 45.62 -19.30
CA GLU A 161 14.37 44.42 -19.02
C GLU A 161 13.53 43.14 -19.11
N LEU A 162 12.31 43.14 -18.55
CA LEU A 162 11.37 42.01 -18.66
C LEU A 162 10.96 41.75 -20.11
N ARG A 163 10.72 42.81 -20.90
CA ARG A 163 10.42 42.71 -22.34
C ARG A 163 11.58 42.10 -23.10
N ALA A 164 12.81 42.47 -22.79
CA ALA A 164 14.00 41.88 -23.40
C ALA A 164 14.11 40.38 -23.08
N LEU A 165 13.87 39.99 -21.82
CA LEU A 165 13.85 38.57 -21.40
C LEU A 165 12.70 37.77 -22.05
N ALA A 166 11.60 38.44 -22.39
CA ALA A 166 10.45 37.89 -23.11
C ALA A 166 10.63 37.90 -24.65
N GLY A 167 11.84 38.14 -25.16
CA GLY A 167 12.11 38.14 -26.61
C GLY A 167 11.66 39.42 -27.33
N ALA A 168 11.78 40.57 -26.67
CA ALA A 168 11.35 41.89 -27.15
C ALA A 168 9.84 42.02 -27.37
N ALA A 169 9.06 41.40 -26.49
CA ALA A 169 7.60 41.50 -26.47
C ALA A 169 7.11 42.96 -26.29
N THR A 170 5.87 43.20 -26.69
CA THR A 170 5.21 44.49 -26.47
C THR A 170 4.93 44.71 -24.98
N ARG A 171 4.75 45.98 -24.60
CA ARG A 171 4.43 46.38 -23.23
C ARG A 171 3.17 45.66 -22.72
N ASP A 172 2.12 45.63 -23.53
CA ASP A 172 0.83 45.07 -23.13
C ASP A 172 0.87 43.55 -23.02
N GLU A 173 1.65 42.86 -23.86
CA GLU A 173 1.85 41.40 -23.75
C GLU A 173 2.54 41.02 -22.45
N VAL A 174 3.58 41.77 -22.04
CA VAL A 174 4.28 41.51 -20.78
C VAL A 174 3.37 41.80 -19.59
N ILE A 175 2.60 42.88 -19.61
CA ILE A 175 1.62 43.17 -18.55
C ILE A 175 0.58 42.05 -18.45
N ALA A 176 0.03 41.60 -19.58
CA ALA A 176 -0.94 40.51 -19.60
C ALA A 176 -0.34 39.19 -19.08
N PHE A 177 0.93 38.90 -19.39
CA PHE A 177 1.65 37.76 -18.82
C PHE A 177 1.85 37.87 -17.30
N LEU A 178 2.21 39.05 -16.79
CA LEU A 178 2.42 39.27 -15.35
C LEU A 178 1.15 38.98 -14.53
N ARG A 179 -0.04 39.23 -15.10
CA ARG A 179 -1.34 38.95 -14.46
C ARG A 179 -1.62 37.47 -14.20
N VAL A 180 -1.01 36.59 -14.98
CA VAL A 180 -1.18 35.13 -14.83
C VAL A 180 0.03 34.46 -14.20
N LEU A 181 1.15 35.18 -14.04
CA LEU A 181 2.36 34.67 -13.42
C LEU A 181 2.23 34.75 -11.89
N HIS A 182 2.59 33.68 -11.18
CA HIS A 182 2.70 33.68 -9.73
C HIS A 182 4.02 33.05 -9.30
N LEU A 183 4.62 33.61 -8.25
CA LEU A 183 5.81 33.06 -7.60
C LEU A 183 5.42 32.60 -6.19
N GLU A 184 5.81 31.39 -5.84
CA GLU A 184 5.53 30.77 -4.54
C GLU A 184 6.85 30.28 -3.93
N PHE A 185 7.27 30.93 -2.85
CA PHE A 185 8.49 30.63 -2.11
C PHE A 185 8.18 29.93 -0.79
N GLY A 186 9.17 29.24 -0.23
CA GLY A 186 9.00 28.56 1.06
C GLY A 186 7.94 27.45 1.03
N ALA A 187 7.76 26.81 -0.12
CA ALA A 187 6.85 25.69 -0.27
C ALA A 187 7.19 24.53 0.69
N PRO A 188 6.20 23.70 1.09
CA PRO A 188 6.42 22.58 2.01
C PRO A 188 7.56 21.66 1.59
N SER A 189 8.29 21.12 2.56
CA SER A 189 9.35 20.13 2.33
C SER A 189 8.81 18.82 1.77
N ALA A 190 9.71 17.97 1.22
CA ALA A 190 9.31 16.66 0.71
C ALA A 190 8.74 15.77 1.82
N GLU A 191 9.27 15.88 3.04
CA GLU A 191 8.77 15.20 4.22
C GLU A 191 7.37 15.66 4.63
N GLU A 192 7.08 16.97 4.57
CA GLU A 192 5.73 17.51 4.83
C GLU A 192 4.73 17.07 3.77
N LEU A 193 5.08 17.19 2.48
CA LEU A 193 4.23 16.73 1.38
C LEU A 193 3.94 15.23 1.50
N LYS A 194 4.97 14.42 1.80
CA LYS A 194 4.80 12.99 2.07
C LYS A 194 3.83 12.75 3.23
N GLY A 195 3.98 13.48 4.34
CA GLY A 195 3.09 13.38 5.49
C GLY A 195 1.63 13.68 5.14
N GLU A 196 1.39 14.69 4.30
CA GLU A 196 0.06 15.00 3.77
C GLU A 196 -0.51 13.85 2.94
N VAL A 197 0.28 13.28 2.01
CA VAL A 197 -0.16 12.13 1.19
C VAL A 197 -0.50 10.92 2.06
N GLU A 198 0.35 10.61 3.04
CA GLU A 198 0.12 9.52 3.98
C GLU A 198 -1.16 9.74 4.79
N ALA A 199 -1.44 10.97 5.22
CA ALA A 199 -2.66 11.33 5.93
C ALA A 199 -3.91 11.16 5.04
N TYR A 200 -3.91 11.70 3.81
CA TYR A 200 -5.01 11.51 2.86
C TYR A 200 -5.33 10.04 2.62
N ILE A 201 -4.31 9.19 2.45
CA ILE A 201 -4.52 7.76 2.22
C ILE A 201 -5.03 7.07 3.50
N ALA A 202 -4.53 7.43 4.67
CA ALA A 202 -4.98 6.88 5.95
C ALA A 202 -6.43 7.28 6.28
N ASP A 203 -6.85 8.48 5.89
CA ASP A 203 -8.22 8.97 6.10
C ASP A 203 -9.19 8.38 5.06
N ALA A 204 -8.74 8.20 3.82
CA ALA A 204 -9.56 7.65 2.74
C ALA A 204 -9.77 6.14 2.85
N TYR A 205 -8.82 5.42 3.47
CA TYR A 205 -8.87 3.96 3.57
C TYR A 205 -8.75 3.49 5.02
N PRO A 206 -9.49 2.45 5.43
CA PRO A 206 -9.42 1.87 6.77
C PRO A 206 -8.11 1.10 6.99
N ILE A 207 -6.97 1.80 7.07
CA ILE A 207 -5.60 1.25 7.19
C ILE A 207 -4.79 1.95 8.28
N GLN A 208 -3.84 1.24 8.89
CA GLN A 208 -2.90 1.80 9.87
C GLN A 208 -1.92 2.80 9.22
N ARG A 209 -1.38 3.75 10.00
CA ARG A 209 -0.45 4.79 9.50
C ARG A 209 0.81 4.21 8.85
N GLU A 210 1.40 3.18 9.45
CA GLU A 210 2.59 2.50 8.90
C GLU A 210 2.30 1.87 7.53
N ARG A 211 1.06 1.44 7.33
CA ARG A 211 0.60 0.91 6.05
C ARG A 211 0.32 2.02 5.05
N ALA A 212 -0.28 3.12 5.47
CA ALA A 212 -0.46 4.31 4.63
C ALA A 212 0.90 4.79 4.08
N ALA A 213 1.96 4.79 4.91
CA ALA A 213 3.32 5.09 4.48
C ALA A 213 3.86 4.13 3.40
N THR A 214 3.55 2.84 3.52
CA THR A 214 3.94 1.84 2.50
C THR A 214 3.17 2.06 1.19
N VAL A 215 1.86 2.29 1.27
CA VAL A 215 1.00 2.55 0.11
C VAL A 215 1.41 3.87 -0.58
N ALA A 216 1.69 4.93 0.18
CA ALA A 216 2.14 6.21 -0.34
C ALA A 216 3.46 6.08 -1.13
N ARG A 217 4.43 5.31 -0.63
CA ARG A 217 5.68 5.04 -1.37
C ARG A 217 5.46 4.26 -2.65
N ALA A 218 4.57 3.27 -2.63
CA ALA A 218 4.22 2.51 -3.82
C ALA A 218 3.49 3.39 -4.85
N PHE A 219 2.57 4.23 -4.38
CA PHE A 219 1.86 5.21 -5.18
C PHE A 219 2.81 6.25 -5.80
N LEU A 220 3.81 6.73 -5.06
CA LEU A 220 4.85 7.61 -5.61
C LEU A 220 5.61 6.95 -6.77
N SER A 221 5.91 5.65 -6.65
CA SER A 221 6.51 4.88 -7.74
C SER A 221 5.59 4.78 -8.95
N ASP A 222 4.27 4.71 -8.74
CA ASP A 222 3.29 4.77 -9.82
C ASP A 222 3.32 6.15 -10.49
N VAL A 223 3.28 7.24 -9.72
CA VAL A 223 3.37 8.62 -10.25
C VAL A 223 4.63 8.80 -11.11
N TYR A 224 5.77 8.28 -10.67
CA TYR A 224 7.01 8.29 -11.44
C TYR A 224 6.94 7.48 -12.74
N ASP A 225 6.42 6.25 -12.66
CA ASP A 225 6.25 5.39 -13.84
C ASP A 225 5.24 5.99 -14.84
N LEU A 226 4.27 6.77 -14.35
CA LEU A 226 3.29 7.50 -15.16
C LEU A 226 3.93 8.69 -15.90
N GLY A 227 4.82 9.46 -15.26
CA GLY A 227 5.56 10.54 -15.91
C GLY A 227 6.57 10.04 -16.95
N THR A 228 7.36 9.01 -16.59
CA THR A 228 8.47 8.54 -17.44
C THR A 228 8.06 7.70 -18.65
N ARG A 229 6.87 7.07 -18.65
CA ARG A 229 6.38 6.36 -19.82
C ARG A 229 5.80 7.35 -20.82
N ALA A 230 6.57 7.62 -21.88
CA ALA A 230 6.18 8.43 -23.05
C ALA A 230 4.82 8.05 -23.71
N ALA A 231 4.21 6.90 -23.36
CA ALA A 231 2.88 6.52 -23.80
C ALA A 231 1.73 7.12 -22.96
N LEU A 232 2.01 7.71 -21.79
CA LEU A 232 1.04 8.28 -20.85
C LEU A 232 1.27 9.78 -20.53
N ALA A 233 2.28 10.43 -21.13
CA ALA A 233 2.56 11.86 -20.90
C ALA A 233 1.42 12.83 -21.35
N SER A 234 0.40 12.31 -22.03
CA SER A 234 -0.85 13.01 -22.38
C SER A 234 -2.03 12.69 -21.44
N THR A 235 -1.83 11.88 -20.40
CA THR A 235 -2.94 11.38 -19.57
C THR A 235 -3.25 12.36 -18.46
N CYS A 236 -4.47 12.88 -18.48
CA CYS A 236 -5.04 13.62 -17.36
C CYS A 236 -5.62 12.63 -16.36
N PHE A 237 -5.14 12.63 -15.13
CA PHE A 237 -5.66 11.77 -14.06
C PHE A 237 -6.86 12.44 -13.42
N THR A 238 -7.98 11.74 -13.47
CA THR A 238 -9.20 12.14 -12.75
C THR A 238 -9.22 11.52 -11.36
N SER A 239 -10.15 11.99 -10.53
CA SER A 239 -10.45 11.39 -9.23
C SER A 239 -10.62 9.86 -9.30
N GLY A 240 -11.36 9.36 -10.31
CA GLY A 240 -11.61 7.92 -10.48
C GLY A 240 -10.35 7.12 -10.82
N ASP A 241 -9.44 7.67 -11.62
CA ASP A 241 -8.19 7.01 -11.98
C ASP A 241 -7.28 6.82 -10.77
N VAL A 242 -7.12 7.89 -9.98
CA VAL A 242 -6.31 7.88 -8.76
C VAL A 242 -6.91 6.92 -7.72
N GLN A 243 -8.22 6.97 -7.51
CA GLN A 243 -8.93 6.03 -6.63
C GLN A 243 -8.72 4.58 -7.07
N ALA A 244 -8.76 4.29 -8.38
CA ALA A 244 -8.54 2.94 -8.88
C ALA A 244 -7.10 2.45 -8.66
N ILE A 245 -6.09 3.31 -8.86
CA ILE A 245 -4.68 3.00 -8.56
C ILE A 245 -4.52 2.70 -7.08
N LEU A 246 -4.95 3.61 -6.20
CA LEU A 246 -4.79 3.46 -4.75
C LEU A 246 -5.59 2.30 -4.20
N LYS A 247 -6.83 2.09 -4.66
CA LYS A 247 -7.63 0.92 -4.28
C LYS A 247 -6.90 -0.37 -4.62
N ARG A 248 -6.33 -0.51 -5.82
CA ARG A 248 -5.51 -1.69 -6.17
C ARG A 248 -4.33 -1.85 -5.21
N ARG A 249 -3.61 -0.78 -4.86
CA ARG A 249 -2.47 -0.87 -3.94
C ARG A 249 -2.88 -1.27 -2.52
N VAL A 250 -4.01 -0.76 -2.05
CA VAL A 250 -4.60 -1.15 -0.77
C VAL A 250 -5.09 -2.60 -0.80
N GLU A 251 -5.62 -3.06 -1.93
CA GLU A 251 -6.22 -4.40 -2.09
C GLU A 251 -5.24 -5.51 -2.47
N VAL A 252 -4.13 -5.21 -3.16
CA VAL A 252 -3.11 -6.19 -3.56
C VAL A 252 -2.47 -6.85 -2.34
N ASP A 253 -2.30 -6.11 -1.24
CA ASP A 253 -1.86 -6.67 0.05
C ASP A 253 -3.01 -7.30 0.87
N ARG A 254 -4.27 -7.21 0.41
CA ARG A 254 -5.47 -7.70 1.11
C ARG A 254 -6.18 -8.85 0.44
N ARG A 255 -5.83 -9.29 -0.77
CA ARG A 255 -6.42 -10.53 -1.30
C ARG A 255 -5.86 -11.67 -0.44
N PRO A 256 -6.66 -12.23 0.47
CA PRO A 256 -6.19 -13.36 1.23
C PRO A 256 -6.04 -14.48 0.22
N GLU A 257 -4.83 -15.00 0.07
CA GLU A 257 -4.63 -16.19 -0.73
C GLU A 257 -5.12 -17.33 0.15
N LEU A 258 -6.38 -17.74 -0.02
CA LEU A 258 -6.92 -18.89 0.70
C LEU A 258 -6.05 -20.10 0.41
N LEU A 259 -5.08 -20.34 1.29
CA LEU A 259 -4.08 -21.36 1.09
C LEU A 259 -4.77 -22.70 1.25
N ARG A 260 -4.80 -23.46 0.16
CA ARG A 260 -5.25 -24.85 0.17
C ARG A 260 -4.03 -25.73 0.03
N LEU A 261 -3.73 -26.48 1.08
CA LEU A 261 -2.79 -27.58 1.03
C LEU A 261 -3.57 -28.85 0.75
N ASP A 262 -3.25 -29.52 -0.35
CA ASP A 262 -3.81 -30.84 -0.70
C ASP A 262 -3.21 -31.92 0.20
N LEU A 263 -3.91 -33.05 0.33
CA LEU A 263 -3.35 -34.23 0.96
C LEU A 263 -2.10 -34.68 0.18
N PRO A 264 -1.00 -35.03 0.87
CA PRO A 264 0.14 -35.64 0.21
C PRO A 264 -0.31 -36.88 -0.59
N PRO A 265 0.25 -37.14 -1.79
CA PRO A 265 -0.14 -38.28 -2.61
C PRO A 265 0.03 -39.62 -1.89
N HIS A 266 0.96 -39.67 -0.93
CA HIS A 266 1.22 -40.82 -0.09
C HIS A 266 1.05 -40.40 1.36
N HIS A 267 -0.08 -40.76 1.96
CA HIS A 267 -0.40 -40.45 3.35
C HIS A 267 -1.20 -41.60 3.98
N VAL A 268 -1.18 -41.67 5.31
CA VAL A 268 -2.07 -42.54 6.08
C VAL A 268 -3.20 -41.67 6.62
N ALA A 269 -4.45 -42.03 6.31
CA ALA A 269 -5.62 -41.22 6.63
C ALA A 269 -5.89 -41.09 8.15
N ARG A 270 -5.44 -42.06 8.96
CA ARG A 270 -5.67 -42.15 10.41
C ARG A 270 -7.11 -41.78 10.80
N ALA A 271 -8.11 -42.31 10.09
CA ALA A 271 -9.52 -41.91 10.23
C ALA A 271 -10.03 -42.00 11.69
N HIS A 272 -9.56 -43.00 12.45
CA HIS A 272 -9.89 -43.16 13.87
C HIS A 272 -9.46 -41.94 14.73
N VAL A 273 -8.36 -41.27 14.39
CA VAL A 273 -7.91 -40.04 15.06
C VAL A 273 -8.82 -38.87 14.69
N ALA A 274 -9.18 -38.75 13.40
CA ALA A 274 -10.11 -37.73 12.92
C ALA A 274 -11.47 -37.84 13.64
N GLU A 275 -12.00 -39.05 13.72
CA GLU A 275 -13.24 -39.37 14.42
C GLU A 275 -13.15 -39.04 15.93
N ALA A 276 -12.03 -39.35 16.57
CA ALA A 276 -11.81 -39.01 17.98
C ALA A 276 -11.76 -37.49 18.23
N ILE A 277 -11.20 -36.70 17.30
CA ILE A 277 -11.24 -35.24 17.32
C ILE A 277 -12.69 -34.77 17.15
N LEU A 278 -13.42 -35.29 16.18
CA LEU A 278 -14.80 -34.90 15.91
C LEU A 278 -15.76 -35.24 17.06
N ALA A 279 -15.55 -36.37 17.73
CA ALA A 279 -16.33 -36.79 18.90
C ALA A 279 -16.21 -35.80 20.07
N GLN A 280 -15.09 -35.08 20.17
CA GLN A 280 -14.88 -34.00 21.15
C GLN A 280 -15.47 -32.66 20.71
N THR A 281 -16.08 -32.60 19.53
CA THR A 281 -16.78 -31.42 19.00
C THR A 281 -18.27 -31.71 18.81
N PRO A 282 -19.03 -32.06 19.86
CA PRO A 282 -20.42 -32.46 19.70
C PRO A 282 -21.32 -31.32 19.22
N GLN A 283 -22.52 -31.69 18.78
CA GLN A 283 -23.58 -30.74 18.47
C GLN A 283 -23.87 -29.91 19.72
N HIS A 284 -23.82 -28.58 19.61
CA HIS A 284 -23.91 -27.61 20.71
C HIS A 284 -22.66 -27.34 21.55
N ALA A 285 -21.49 -27.89 21.19
CA ALA A 285 -20.22 -27.46 21.79
C ALA A 285 -19.79 -26.06 21.31
N SER A 286 -19.16 -25.32 22.21
CA SER A 286 -18.44 -24.08 21.91
C SER A 286 -17.10 -24.07 22.63
N GLY A 287 -16.02 -23.62 21.99
CA GLY A 287 -14.72 -23.51 22.63
C GLY A 287 -13.56 -23.93 21.74
N TYR A 288 -12.41 -24.16 22.36
CA TYR A 288 -11.19 -24.55 21.67
C TYR A 288 -10.85 -26.01 21.95
N LEU A 289 -10.34 -26.71 20.95
CA LEU A 289 -9.68 -28.00 21.09
C LEU A 289 -8.27 -27.88 20.53
N VAL A 290 -7.27 -28.05 21.38
CA VAL A 290 -5.86 -28.00 20.98
C VAL A 290 -5.40 -29.38 20.54
N VAL A 291 -5.04 -29.54 19.28
CA VAL A 291 -4.49 -30.79 18.75
C VAL A 291 -2.97 -30.67 18.70
N SER A 292 -2.29 -31.39 19.57
CA SER A 292 -0.84 -31.30 19.75
C SER A 292 -0.14 -32.59 19.34
N GLY A 293 1.12 -32.49 18.91
CA GLY A 293 1.93 -33.67 18.59
C GLY A 293 3.29 -33.27 18.02
N PRO A 294 4.27 -34.19 17.98
CA PRO A 294 5.60 -33.89 17.48
C PRO A 294 5.60 -33.55 15.96
N PRO A 295 6.65 -32.91 15.44
CA PRO A 295 6.84 -32.77 13.99
C PRO A 295 6.69 -34.12 13.27
N GLY A 296 6.07 -34.12 12.08
CA GLY A 296 5.90 -35.36 11.30
C GLY A 296 4.75 -36.28 11.76
N SER A 297 4.08 -36.03 12.89
CA SER A 297 2.95 -36.87 13.36
C SER A 297 1.67 -36.83 12.50
N GLY A 298 1.67 -36.07 11.40
CA GLY A 298 0.54 -35.98 10.48
C GLY A 298 -0.52 -34.93 10.83
N LYS A 299 -0.24 -33.97 11.73
CA LYS A 299 -1.19 -32.90 12.12
C LYS A 299 -1.79 -32.13 10.93
N THR A 300 -0.95 -31.60 10.04
CA THR A 300 -1.43 -30.88 8.84
C THR A 300 -2.24 -31.80 7.93
N THR A 301 -1.80 -33.05 7.73
CA THR A 301 -2.56 -34.07 6.98
C THR A 301 -3.93 -34.31 7.61
N MET A 302 -4.02 -34.38 8.94
CA MET A 302 -5.24 -34.55 9.71
C MET A 302 -6.19 -33.34 9.56
N ALA A 303 -5.64 -32.12 9.66
CA ALA A 303 -6.39 -30.88 9.42
C ALA A 303 -6.96 -30.82 8.00
N THR A 304 -6.18 -31.22 6.99
CA THR A 304 -6.64 -31.34 5.60
C THR A 304 -7.75 -32.39 5.48
N TYR A 305 -7.52 -33.60 6.00
CA TYR A 305 -8.48 -34.71 5.94
C TYR A 305 -9.82 -34.35 6.57
N LEU A 306 -9.82 -33.70 7.74
CA LEU A 306 -11.04 -33.23 8.40
C LEU A 306 -11.81 -32.22 7.54
N ALA A 307 -11.12 -31.26 6.93
CA ALA A 307 -11.74 -30.24 6.09
C ALA A 307 -12.33 -30.83 4.81
N ASP A 308 -11.65 -31.80 4.20
CA ASP A 308 -12.07 -32.41 2.93
C ASP A 308 -13.17 -33.47 3.13
N THR A 309 -13.13 -34.20 4.25
CA THR A 309 -14.09 -35.28 4.56
C THR A 309 -15.40 -34.76 5.16
N TYR A 310 -15.34 -33.65 5.92
CA TYR A 310 -16.49 -33.05 6.60
C TYR A 310 -16.71 -31.59 6.19
N PRO A 311 -16.82 -31.27 4.88
CA PRO A 311 -16.92 -29.90 4.37
C PRO A 311 -18.20 -29.17 4.82
N GLU A 312 -19.23 -29.93 5.21
CA GLU A 312 -20.46 -29.42 5.79
C GLU A 312 -20.23 -28.91 7.22
N ARG A 313 -19.31 -29.50 8.00
CA ARG A 313 -19.02 -29.07 9.38
C ARG A 313 -17.85 -28.09 9.47
N VAL A 314 -16.86 -28.21 8.59
CA VAL A 314 -15.67 -27.35 8.60
C VAL A 314 -15.92 -26.09 7.77
N LEU A 315 -16.00 -24.93 8.43
CA LEU A 315 -16.21 -23.64 7.78
C LEU A 315 -14.95 -23.16 7.07
N VAL A 316 -13.86 -23.11 7.82
CA VAL A 316 -12.61 -22.50 7.41
C VAL A 316 -11.46 -23.36 7.87
N ARG A 317 -10.48 -23.54 7.00
CA ARG A 317 -9.16 -24.09 7.34
C ARG A 317 -8.13 -23.03 7.08
N TYR A 318 -7.57 -22.49 8.16
CA TYR A 318 -6.51 -21.49 8.12
C TYR A 318 -5.17 -22.16 8.37
N HIS A 319 -4.18 -21.86 7.54
CA HIS A 319 -2.79 -22.27 7.77
C HIS A 319 -2.00 -21.06 8.26
N ALA A 320 -1.46 -21.14 9.48
CA ALA A 320 -0.60 -20.12 10.05
C ALA A 320 0.83 -20.14 9.45
N PHE A 321 1.12 -21.12 8.59
CA PHE A 321 2.39 -21.24 7.87
C PHE A 321 2.18 -21.66 6.42
N ASN A 322 2.90 -21.01 5.52
CA ASN A 322 2.96 -21.40 4.11
C ASN A 322 4.38 -21.93 3.80
N PRO A 323 4.52 -23.21 3.41
CA PRO A 323 5.83 -23.79 3.08
C PRO A 323 6.47 -23.18 1.82
N LYS A 324 5.71 -22.47 0.99
CA LYS A 324 6.20 -21.83 -0.25
C LYS A 324 6.79 -20.43 -0.03
N ASN A 325 6.80 -19.92 1.21
CA ASN A 325 7.28 -18.58 1.51
C ASN A 325 8.77 -18.40 1.17
N VAL A 326 9.08 -17.41 0.34
CA VAL A 326 10.45 -17.15 -0.15
C VAL A 326 11.18 -16.06 0.64
N SER A 327 10.50 -15.40 1.60
CA SER A 327 11.09 -14.34 2.41
C SER A 327 10.60 -14.36 3.87
N PRO A 328 11.38 -13.82 4.83
CA PRO A 328 10.96 -13.68 6.22
C PRO A 328 9.67 -12.86 6.41
N ALA A 329 9.47 -11.81 5.60
CA ALA A 329 8.26 -10.99 5.66
C ALA A 329 6.99 -11.76 5.25
N GLN A 330 7.09 -12.61 4.22
CA GLN A 330 5.99 -13.51 3.84
C GLN A 330 5.79 -14.61 4.88
N ALA A 331 6.88 -15.07 5.52
CA ALA A 331 6.83 -16.06 6.59
C ALA A 331 6.08 -15.56 7.83
N THR A 332 6.13 -14.25 8.14
CA THR A 332 5.42 -13.66 9.28
C THR A 332 4.02 -13.13 8.95
N GLN A 333 3.67 -13.00 7.66
CA GLN A 333 2.38 -12.45 7.24
C GLN A 333 1.18 -13.23 7.82
N ARG A 334 1.24 -14.57 7.76
CA ARG A 334 0.21 -15.48 8.30
C ARG A 334 0.18 -15.57 9.83
N ALA A 335 1.13 -14.94 10.51
CA ALA A 335 1.09 -14.82 11.96
C ALA A 335 0.35 -13.56 12.44
N ARG A 336 -0.03 -12.64 11.54
CA ARG A 336 -0.68 -11.36 11.89
C ARG A 336 -2.19 -11.51 12.05
N ALA A 337 -2.74 -10.77 13.01
CA ALA A 337 -4.17 -10.69 13.28
C ALA A 337 -4.98 -10.20 12.08
N ASP A 338 -4.54 -9.12 11.45
CA ASP A 338 -5.24 -8.51 10.31
C ASP A 338 -5.30 -9.45 9.11
N TYR A 339 -4.22 -10.18 8.86
CA TYR A 339 -4.17 -11.16 7.78
C TYR A 339 -5.10 -12.35 8.05
N PHE A 340 -5.05 -12.92 9.27
CA PHE A 340 -5.98 -13.97 9.69
C PHE A 340 -7.44 -13.56 9.55
N LEU A 341 -7.81 -12.37 10.05
CA LEU A 341 -9.16 -11.84 9.96
C LEU A 341 -9.62 -11.69 8.51
N ASN A 342 -8.78 -11.15 7.63
CA ASN A 342 -9.14 -11.02 6.22
C ASN A 342 -9.35 -12.38 5.54
N GLU A 343 -8.52 -13.39 5.81
CA GLU A 343 -8.75 -14.75 5.28
C GLU A 343 -10.03 -15.37 5.83
N LEU A 344 -10.30 -15.17 7.12
CA LEU A 344 -11.51 -15.68 7.78
C LEU A 344 -12.78 -15.07 7.17
N PHE A 345 -12.82 -13.74 7.01
CA PHE A 345 -13.95 -13.05 6.38
C PHE A 345 -14.13 -13.46 4.93
N GLU A 346 -13.06 -13.54 4.14
CA GLU A 346 -13.15 -13.97 2.73
C GLU A 346 -13.66 -15.42 2.63
N ALA A 347 -13.11 -16.35 3.41
CA ALA A 347 -13.52 -17.75 3.40
C ALA A 347 -15.01 -17.92 3.75
N LEU A 348 -15.49 -17.13 4.71
CA LEU A 348 -16.90 -17.15 5.12
C LEU A 348 -17.80 -16.41 4.13
N HIS A 349 -17.37 -15.30 3.55
CA HIS A 349 -18.08 -14.59 2.49
C HIS A 349 -18.29 -15.48 1.26
N GLN A 350 -17.28 -16.29 0.89
CA GLN A 350 -17.43 -17.27 -0.19
C GLN A 350 -18.51 -18.32 0.08
N LYS A 351 -18.77 -18.65 1.36
CA LYS A 351 -19.86 -19.56 1.75
C LYS A 351 -21.21 -18.84 1.93
N PHE A 352 -21.19 -17.59 2.40
CA PHE A 352 -22.37 -16.81 2.80
C PHE A 352 -22.30 -15.36 2.29
N PRO A 353 -22.36 -15.14 0.96
CA PRO A 353 -22.04 -13.83 0.36
C PRO A 353 -23.02 -12.72 0.77
N ASP A 354 -24.27 -13.06 1.03
CA ASP A 354 -25.32 -12.10 1.37
C ASP A 354 -25.36 -11.73 2.87
N SER A 355 -24.67 -12.49 3.72
CA SER A 355 -24.75 -12.36 5.18
C SER A 355 -23.44 -11.96 5.82
N ILE A 356 -22.32 -12.36 5.22
CA ILE A 356 -20.99 -12.07 5.73
C ILE A 356 -20.33 -11.06 4.80
N PRO A 357 -19.87 -9.89 5.28
CA PRO A 357 -19.15 -8.96 4.42
C PRO A 357 -17.80 -9.55 4.01
N THR A 358 -17.21 -9.04 2.93
CA THR A 358 -15.88 -9.47 2.48
C THR A 358 -14.76 -9.14 3.48
N ARG A 359 -14.98 -8.20 4.41
CA ARG A 359 -13.96 -7.66 5.32
C ARG A 359 -14.55 -7.19 6.66
N TYR A 360 -13.71 -7.12 7.68
CA TYR A 360 -14.01 -6.52 8.98
C TYR A 360 -13.84 -4.98 8.96
N ALA A 361 -14.52 -4.27 9.87
CA ALA A 361 -14.40 -2.81 10.00
C ALA A 361 -13.07 -2.43 10.70
N SER A 362 -12.38 -1.39 10.24
CA SER A 362 -11.05 -0.99 10.79
C SER A 362 -11.06 -0.60 12.25
N ASP A 363 -12.16 -0.04 12.72
CA ASP A 363 -12.24 0.62 14.02
C ASP A 363 -12.50 -0.41 15.14
N ASP A 364 -12.68 -1.66 14.75
CA ASP A 364 -12.92 -2.77 15.65
C ASP A 364 -11.62 -3.20 16.35
N ARG A 365 -11.72 -3.46 17.66
CA ARG A 365 -10.70 -4.27 18.31
C ARG A 365 -10.68 -5.65 17.63
N LEU A 366 -9.49 -6.17 17.35
CA LEU A 366 -9.30 -7.39 16.54
C LEU A 366 -10.14 -8.58 17.03
N GLY A 367 -10.19 -8.83 18.34
CA GLY A 367 -11.02 -9.90 18.92
C GLY A 367 -12.53 -9.64 18.83
N ASP A 368 -12.96 -8.38 18.91
CA ASP A 368 -14.39 -8.01 18.82
C ASP A 368 -14.92 -8.20 17.39
N ALA A 369 -14.08 -7.94 16.38
CA ALA A 369 -14.41 -8.21 14.98
C ALA A 369 -14.67 -9.71 14.75
N THR A 370 -13.81 -10.57 15.30
CA THR A 370 -14.02 -12.03 15.25
C THR A 370 -15.29 -12.42 15.99
N ALA A 371 -15.50 -11.92 17.20
CA ALA A 371 -16.68 -12.27 18.00
C ALA A 371 -17.99 -11.94 17.27
N ARG A 372 -18.12 -10.72 16.72
CA ARG A 372 -19.29 -10.32 15.91
C ARG A 372 -19.48 -11.20 14.68
N LEU A 373 -18.40 -11.49 13.95
CA LEU A 373 -18.46 -12.38 12.79
C LEU A 373 -19.00 -13.75 13.17
N LEU A 374 -18.48 -14.33 14.25
CA LEU A 374 -18.89 -15.63 14.75
C LEU A 374 -20.35 -15.62 15.25
N GLU A 375 -20.81 -14.53 15.87
CA GLU A 375 -22.22 -14.36 16.25
C GLU A 375 -23.14 -14.38 15.02
N GLU A 376 -22.80 -13.69 13.94
CA GLU A 376 -23.58 -13.77 12.69
C GLU A 376 -23.63 -15.20 12.14
N LEU A 377 -22.52 -15.94 12.18
CA LEU A 377 -22.50 -17.35 11.77
C LEU A 377 -23.43 -18.22 12.63
N THR A 378 -23.50 -17.98 13.94
CA THR A 378 -24.43 -18.74 14.80
C THR A 378 -25.89 -18.51 14.44
N LYS A 379 -26.25 -17.30 13.99
CA LYS A 379 -27.61 -16.98 13.52
C LYS A 379 -27.93 -17.74 12.23
N LEU A 380 -26.96 -17.83 11.30
CA LEU A 380 -27.11 -18.56 10.04
C LEU A 380 -27.19 -20.09 10.26
N GLY A 381 -26.47 -20.58 11.27
CA GLY A 381 -26.25 -22.00 11.52
C GLY A 381 -26.94 -22.55 12.77
N ALA A 382 -28.08 -21.98 13.20
CA ALA A 382 -28.67 -22.22 14.53
C ALA A 382 -28.89 -23.69 14.94
N LYS A 383 -28.84 -24.65 14.01
CA LYS A 383 -28.99 -26.10 14.27
C LYS A 383 -27.71 -26.93 14.07
N GLN A 384 -26.60 -26.31 13.67
CA GLN A 384 -25.38 -27.00 13.26
C GLN A 384 -24.17 -26.53 14.07
N SER A 385 -23.31 -27.48 14.46
CA SER A 385 -21.99 -27.16 15.02
C SER A 385 -20.95 -27.01 13.92
N TRP A 386 -20.26 -25.87 13.93
CA TRP A 386 -19.25 -25.51 12.96
C TRP A 386 -17.85 -25.59 13.54
N ILE A 387 -16.90 -25.96 12.68
CA ILE A 387 -15.49 -26.09 13.02
C ILE A 387 -14.68 -25.06 12.23
N VAL A 388 -13.82 -24.34 12.92
CA VAL A 388 -12.77 -23.50 12.32
C VAL A 388 -11.42 -24.14 12.67
N ILE A 389 -10.66 -24.52 11.66
CA ILE A 389 -9.35 -25.15 11.83
C ILE A 389 -8.27 -24.07 11.72
N ILE A 390 -7.35 -24.05 12.69
CA ILE A 390 -6.11 -23.27 12.64
C ILE A 390 -4.94 -24.23 12.70
N ASP A 391 -4.22 -24.38 11.58
CA ASP A 391 -3.09 -25.31 11.46
C ASP A 391 -1.74 -24.60 11.60
N GLY A 392 -0.85 -25.19 12.39
CA GLY A 392 0.52 -24.70 12.60
C GLY A 392 0.63 -23.50 13.55
N ILE A 393 -0.14 -23.48 14.65
CA ILE A 393 -0.16 -22.33 15.58
C ILE A 393 1.20 -22.01 16.22
N ASP A 394 2.11 -23.00 16.33
CA ASP A 394 3.50 -22.82 16.77
C ASP A 394 4.27 -21.83 15.88
N HIS A 395 3.91 -21.71 14.60
CA HIS A 395 4.52 -20.75 13.69
C HIS A 395 4.18 -19.30 14.04
N VAL A 396 3.04 -19.05 14.70
CA VAL A 396 2.68 -17.71 15.19
C VAL A 396 3.61 -17.30 16.32
N VAL A 397 3.92 -18.22 17.25
CA VAL A 397 4.89 -17.97 18.33
C VAL A 397 6.29 -17.74 17.74
N ARG A 398 6.69 -18.57 16.77
CA ARG A 398 7.99 -18.46 16.09
C ARG A 398 8.17 -17.16 15.31
N ALA A 399 7.08 -16.54 14.84
CA ALA A 399 7.11 -15.25 14.16
C ALA A 399 7.50 -14.08 15.07
N GLY A 400 7.40 -14.24 16.40
CA GLY A 400 7.90 -13.25 17.37
C GLY A 400 7.11 -11.94 17.41
N LEU A 401 5.84 -11.94 17.01
CA LEU A 401 4.99 -10.76 17.07
C LEU A 401 4.55 -10.49 18.52
N HIS A 402 4.89 -9.32 19.06
CA HIS A 402 4.53 -8.92 20.41
C HIS A 402 3.11 -8.32 20.53
N ALA A 403 2.56 -7.83 19.41
CA ALA A 403 1.22 -7.28 19.30
C ALA A 403 0.70 -7.49 17.87
N GLN A 404 -0.62 -7.48 17.70
CA GLN A 404 -1.30 -7.76 16.43
C GLN A 404 -0.94 -9.13 15.85
N SER A 405 -0.67 -10.10 16.73
CA SER A 405 -0.51 -11.50 16.39
C SER A 405 -1.87 -12.15 16.17
N LEU A 406 -1.92 -13.28 15.47
CA LEU A 406 -3.15 -14.06 15.27
C LEU A 406 -3.88 -14.33 16.60
N PHE A 407 -3.14 -14.54 17.69
CA PHE A 407 -3.72 -14.73 19.03
C PHE A 407 -4.57 -13.55 19.50
N ASP A 408 -4.24 -12.32 19.07
CA ASP A 408 -4.98 -11.10 19.42
C ASP A 408 -6.32 -11.00 18.67
N ALA A 409 -6.49 -11.77 17.58
CA ALA A 409 -7.75 -11.91 16.86
C ALA A 409 -8.61 -13.06 17.40
N LEU A 410 -8.10 -13.94 18.26
CA LEU A 410 -8.85 -15.05 18.80
C LEU A 410 -9.66 -14.63 20.03
N PRO A 411 -11.01 -14.72 20.01
CA PRO A 411 -11.81 -14.39 21.18
C PRO A 411 -11.67 -15.50 22.23
N GLN A 412 -11.48 -15.13 23.50
CA GLN A 412 -11.33 -16.12 24.59
C GLN A 412 -12.62 -16.89 24.89
N GLN A 413 -13.77 -16.31 24.53
CA GLN A 413 -15.09 -16.93 24.61
C GLN A 413 -15.66 -17.02 23.20
N LEU A 414 -16.05 -18.23 22.79
CA LEU A 414 -16.68 -18.47 21.50
C LEU A 414 -18.20 -18.56 21.66
N PRO A 415 -18.99 -18.08 20.69
CA PRO A 415 -20.44 -18.23 20.73
C PRO A 415 -20.83 -19.70 20.56
N GLY A 416 -22.08 -20.03 20.91
CA GLY A 416 -22.61 -21.39 20.88
C GLY A 416 -22.45 -22.08 19.51
N ASN A 417 -22.24 -23.39 19.51
CA ASN A 417 -22.11 -24.22 18.29
C ASN A 417 -20.87 -23.92 17.41
N ILE A 418 -19.85 -23.17 17.88
CA ILE A 418 -18.61 -22.95 17.14
C ILE A 418 -17.41 -23.47 17.92
N VAL A 419 -16.64 -24.35 17.28
CA VAL A 419 -15.41 -24.92 17.86
C VAL A 419 -14.21 -24.55 17.01
N PHE A 420 -13.16 -24.04 17.67
CA PHE A 420 -11.87 -23.81 17.05
C PHE A 420 -10.97 -25.02 17.32
N VAL A 421 -10.52 -25.70 16.27
CA VAL A 421 -9.56 -26.80 16.36
C VAL A 421 -8.18 -26.29 15.98
N VAL A 422 -7.29 -26.20 16.95
CA VAL A 422 -6.00 -25.53 16.82
C VAL A 422 -4.89 -26.58 16.82
N PHE A 423 -4.24 -26.79 15.68
CA PHE A 423 -3.13 -27.73 15.54
C PHE A 423 -1.79 -27.03 15.82
N GLY A 424 -0.97 -27.63 16.67
CA GLY A 424 0.36 -27.11 17.00
C GLY A 424 1.31 -28.13 17.58
N GLN A 425 2.52 -27.69 17.91
CA GLN A 425 3.53 -28.51 18.57
C GLN A 425 3.53 -28.27 20.09
N PRO A 426 3.84 -29.28 20.92
CA PRO A 426 4.06 -29.06 22.35
C PRO A 426 5.33 -28.24 22.60
N GLY A 427 5.45 -27.66 23.80
CA GLY A 427 6.69 -26.99 24.25
C GLY A 427 6.91 -25.56 23.75
N TRP A 428 5.95 -24.98 23.02
CA TRP A 428 5.95 -23.56 22.66
C TRP A 428 5.20 -22.72 23.70
N ASN A 429 5.61 -21.47 23.87
CA ASN A 429 4.98 -20.52 24.79
C ASN A 429 3.68 -19.96 24.18
N TYR A 430 2.60 -20.72 24.26
CA TYR A 430 1.28 -20.24 23.86
C TYR A 430 0.69 -19.27 24.88
N PRO A 431 -0.33 -18.48 24.53
CA PRO A 431 -1.06 -17.72 25.52
C PRO A 431 -1.64 -18.63 26.60
N LYS A 432 -1.49 -18.25 27.88
CA LYS A 432 -1.95 -19.06 29.05
C LYS A 432 -3.41 -19.48 28.98
N TRP A 433 -4.27 -18.72 28.29
CA TRP A 433 -5.68 -19.07 28.13
C TRP A 433 -5.85 -20.28 27.20
N LEU A 434 -5.03 -20.40 26.16
CA LEU A 434 -5.08 -21.50 25.19
C LEU A 434 -4.50 -22.79 25.79
N GLU A 435 -3.45 -22.69 26.60
CA GLU A 435 -2.83 -23.83 27.30
C GLU A 435 -3.79 -24.52 28.29
N ARG A 436 -4.84 -23.83 28.73
CA ARG A 436 -5.86 -24.36 29.65
C ARG A 436 -7.02 -25.04 28.92
N MET A 437 -7.06 -24.99 27.59
CA MET A 437 -8.13 -25.55 26.80
C MET A 437 -7.98 -27.08 26.70
N PRO A 438 -9.08 -27.82 26.48
CA PRO A 438 -9.02 -29.25 26.19
C PRO A 438 -8.02 -29.53 25.06
N SER A 439 -7.26 -30.62 25.20
CA SER A 439 -6.27 -31.01 24.21
C SER A 439 -6.37 -32.48 23.83
N TYR A 440 -6.04 -32.76 22.59
CA TYR A 440 -5.89 -34.11 22.05
C TYR A 440 -4.46 -34.28 21.52
N TYR A 441 -3.79 -35.34 21.96
CA TYR A 441 -2.43 -35.64 21.53
C TYR A 441 -2.45 -36.60 20.33
N VAL A 442 -1.82 -36.19 19.22
CA VAL A 442 -1.60 -37.02 18.05
C VAL A 442 -0.24 -37.71 18.20
N PRO A 443 -0.22 -39.03 18.42
CA PRO A 443 1.03 -39.76 18.56
C PRO A 443 1.84 -39.73 17.26
N PRO A 444 3.16 -39.96 17.33
CA PRO A 444 3.97 -40.29 16.15
C PRO A 444 3.32 -41.39 15.30
N LEU A 445 3.77 -41.51 14.05
CA LEU A 445 3.39 -42.64 13.22
C LEU A 445 4.02 -43.90 13.81
N ASP A 446 3.25 -44.97 13.89
CA ASP A 446 3.80 -46.28 14.27
C ASP A 446 4.56 -46.91 13.10
N LYS A 447 5.23 -48.04 13.37
CA LYS A 447 6.05 -48.75 12.38
C LYS A 447 5.23 -49.17 11.16
N ASP A 448 3.98 -49.61 11.35
CA ASP A 448 3.14 -50.09 10.25
C ASP A 448 2.61 -48.91 9.40
N GLU A 449 2.28 -47.79 10.05
CA GLU A 449 1.93 -46.54 9.39
C GLU A 449 3.12 -45.99 8.57
N ILE A 450 4.34 -46.02 9.13
CA ILE A 450 5.56 -45.63 8.40
C ILE A 450 5.77 -46.54 7.19
N LYS A 451 5.65 -47.86 7.35
CA LYS A 451 5.75 -48.82 6.24
C LYS A 451 4.70 -48.53 5.16
N ALA A 452 3.46 -48.24 5.54
CA ALA A 452 2.40 -47.93 4.60
C ALA A 452 2.71 -46.66 3.78
N VAL A 453 3.22 -45.60 4.42
CA VAL A 453 3.65 -44.39 3.71
C VAL A 453 4.82 -44.67 2.76
N LEU A 454 5.83 -45.42 3.22
CA LEU A 454 7.01 -45.77 2.42
C LEU A 454 6.65 -46.64 1.22
N ALA A 455 5.85 -47.68 1.43
CA ALA A 455 5.38 -48.60 0.39
C ALA A 455 4.62 -47.82 -0.69
N ALA A 456 3.71 -46.94 -0.29
CA ALA A 456 2.97 -46.08 -1.20
C ALA A 456 3.89 -45.11 -1.96
N ALA A 457 4.85 -44.47 -1.28
CA ALA A 457 5.72 -43.45 -1.88
C ALA A 457 6.78 -44.03 -2.84
N LEU A 458 7.27 -45.23 -2.57
CA LEU A 458 8.35 -45.88 -3.33
C LEU A 458 7.83 -46.93 -4.32
N GLY A 459 6.52 -47.20 -4.33
CA GLY A 459 5.92 -48.27 -5.12
C GLY A 459 6.39 -49.67 -4.69
N TRP A 460 6.74 -49.81 -3.41
CA TRP A 460 7.24 -51.07 -2.84
C TRP A 460 6.07 -51.94 -2.37
N ASP A 461 6.25 -53.25 -2.45
CA ASP A 461 5.39 -54.18 -1.71
C ASP A 461 5.72 -54.04 -0.20
N PRO A 462 4.72 -53.75 0.66
CA PRO A 462 4.92 -53.61 2.11
C PRO A 462 5.47 -54.87 2.80
N THR A 463 5.50 -56.02 2.12
CA THR A 463 6.13 -57.25 2.62
C THR A 463 7.57 -57.45 2.15
N ILE A 464 8.21 -56.48 1.49
CA ILE A 464 9.62 -56.57 1.10
C ILE A 464 10.51 -56.55 2.34
N ASP A 465 11.39 -57.56 2.47
CA ASP A 465 12.33 -57.76 3.59
C ASP A 465 13.23 -56.53 3.91
N GLY A 466 13.31 -55.55 3.01
CA GLY A 466 14.09 -54.32 3.16
C GLY A 466 13.35 -53.12 3.77
N ILE A 467 12.02 -53.17 3.95
CA ILE A 467 11.25 -52.02 4.47
C ILE A 467 11.38 -51.88 5.99
N ASP A 468 11.50 -53.00 6.69
CA ASP A 468 11.55 -53.07 8.15
C ASP A 468 12.74 -52.29 8.75
N PRO A 469 14.00 -52.47 8.28
CA PRO A 469 15.13 -51.72 8.79
C PRO A 469 15.02 -50.20 8.55
N ILE A 470 14.39 -49.79 7.45
CA ILE A 470 14.20 -48.37 7.12
C ILE A 470 13.10 -47.77 8.01
N ALA A 471 12.01 -48.50 8.21
CA ALA A 471 10.94 -48.09 9.13
C ALA A 471 11.46 -47.96 10.56
N ASP A 472 12.30 -48.89 11.02
CA ASP A 472 12.93 -48.83 12.35
C ASP A 472 13.84 -47.59 12.49
N GLN A 473 14.67 -47.29 11.49
CA GLN A 473 15.51 -46.09 11.49
C GLN A 473 14.72 -44.77 11.48
N LEU A 474 13.53 -44.75 10.87
CA LEU A 474 12.66 -43.58 10.85
C LEU A 474 11.87 -43.45 12.15
N LEU A 475 11.44 -44.57 12.75
CA LEU A 475 10.78 -44.61 14.04
C LEU A 475 11.69 -44.02 15.14
N ASP A 476 12.99 -44.30 15.10
CA ASP A 476 13.98 -43.73 16.02
C ASP A 476 14.19 -42.20 15.84
N ARG A 477 13.68 -41.62 14.74
CA ARG A 477 13.79 -40.19 14.40
C ARG A 477 12.50 -39.40 14.56
N THR A 478 11.36 -40.07 14.75
CA THR A 478 10.04 -39.49 15.00
C THR A 478 9.72 -39.45 16.48
#